data_AF-A0A5S3SJZ0-F1
#
_entry.id   AF-A0A5S3SJZ0-F1
#
_cell.length_a   1.000
_cell.length_b   1.000
_cell.length_c   1.000
_cell.angle_alpha   90.00
_cell.angle_beta   90.00
_cell.angle_gamma   90.00
#
_symmetry.space_group_name_H-M   'P 1'
#
loop_
_entity.id
_entity.type
_entity.pdbx_description
1 polymer ?
#
loop_
_entity_poly.entity_id
_entity_poly.type
_entity_poly.pdbx_seq_one_letter_code
_entity_poly.pdbx_strand_id
1 'polypeptide(L)'
;MKLPLSCDASYHSQFMPRSQSTAIYEWLASHCNFNEPEFMQMPDGSEIRIFPWRMIFLDPKLEQSQLFPSYHGRHSAWFPLLGQLQQQITDLTGVEFSVAVCLYYPDGEESLSFHSDLPAFGPVSYTQV
;
A
#
# COMPACT_ATOMS: atom_id res chain seq x y z
N MET A 1 -20.66 15.99 -10.23
CA MET A 1 -19.90 17.26 -10.13
C MET A 1 -18.66 17.11 -10.99
N LYS A 2 -18.38 18.03 -11.92
CA LYS A 2 -17.17 17.97 -12.75
C LYS A 2 -16.05 18.66 -11.97
N LEU A 3 -15.07 17.89 -11.49
CA LEU A 3 -13.94 18.44 -10.75
C LEU A 3 -13.04 19.25 -11.72
N PRO A 4 -12.38 20.33 -11.26
CA PRO A 4 -11.48 21.13 -12.09
C PRO A 4 -10.12 20.43 -12.25
N LEU A 5 -10.14 19.21 -12.77
CA LEU A 5 -8.96 18.38 -12.97
C LEU A 5 -8.57 18.40 -14.45
N SER A 6 -7.26 18.39 -14.71
CA SER A 6 -6.71 18.17 -16.05
C SER A 6 -6.71 16.68 -16.45
N CYS A 7 -7.51 15.85 -15.76
CA CYS A 7 -7.66 14.42 -15.96
C CYS A 7 -9.10 13.98 -15.68
N ASP A 8 -9.42 12.76 -16.11
CA ASP A 8 -10.68 12.11 -15.74
C ASP A 8 -10.58 11.52 -14.33
N ALA A 9 -11.61 11.77 -13.52
CA ALA A 9 -11.75 11.19 -12.18
C ALA A 9 -13.12 10.54 -12.06
N SER A 10 -13.13 9.27 -11.68
CA SER A 10 -14.34 8.48 -11.43
C SER A 10 -14.39 8.03 -9.96
N TYR A 11 -15.60 7.95 -9.42
CA TYR A 11 -15.85 7.37 -8.10
C TYR A 11 -16.71 6.12 -8.28
N HIS A 12 -16.20 4.98 -7.83
CA HIS A 12 -16.90 3.69 -7.89
C HIS A 12 -17.43 3.35 -6.50
N SER A 13 -18.68 3.72 -6.23
CA SER A 13 -19.35 3.35 -4.99
C SER A 13 -19.45 1.85 -4.85
N GLN A 14 -19.14 1.32 -3.65
CA GLN A 14 -19.21 -0.13 -3.37
C GLN A 14 -18.35 -0.98 -4.31
N PHE A 15 -17.23 -0.44 -4.77
CA PHE A 15 -16.25 -1.17 -5.60
C PHE A 15 -15.89 -2.54 -4.98
N MET A 16 -15.74 -2.57 -3.65
CA MET A 16 -15.53 -3.79 -2.88
C MET A 16 -16.82 -4.18 -2.15
N PRO A 17 -17.35 -5.41 -2.35
CA PRO A 17 -18.44 -5.93 -1.54
C PRO A 17 -18.04 -6.05 -0.06
N ARG A 18 -19.02 -5.88 0.84
CA ARG A 18 -18.79 -5.93 2.30
C ARG A 18 -18.10 -7.23 2.77
N SER A 19 -18.40 -8.36 2.14
CA SER A 19 -17.75 -9.64 2.46
C SER A 19 -16.26 -9.62 2.17
N GLN A 20 -15.86 -9.07 1.01
CA GLN A 20 -14.45 -8.94 0.64
C GLN A 20 -13.72 -7.94 1.55
N SER A 21 -14.34 -6.80 1.88
CA SER A 21 -13.72 -5.81 2.78
C SER A 21 -13.51 -6.36 4.19
N THR A 22 -14.47 -7.12 4.69
CA THR A 22 -14.37 -7.77 6.00
C THR A 22 -13.27 -8.81 6.01
N ALA A 23 -13.19 -9.67 4.98
CA ALA A 23 -12.15 -10.69 4.88
C ALA A 23 -10.74 -10.10 4.78
N ILE A 24 -10.55 -9.02 4.01
CA ILE A 24 -9.27 -8.32 3.91
C ILE A 24 -8.90 -7.72 5.27
N TYR A 25 -9.84 -7.05 5.95
CA TYR A 25 -9.60 -6.47 7.27
C TYR A 25 -9.21 -7.53 8.31
N GLU A 26 -9.95 -8.64 8.38
CA GLU A 26 -9.67 -9.73 9.32
C GLU A 26 -8.31 -10.37 9.05
N TRP A 27 -7.96 -10.56 7.77
CA TRP A 27 -6.64 -11.07 7.40
C TRP A 27 -5.54 -10.12 7.88
N LEU A 28 -5.67 -8.82 7.56
CA LEU A 28 -4.70 -7.79 7.97
C LEU A 28 -4.55 -7.74 9.49
N ALA A 29 -5.66 -7.70 10.23
CA ALA A 29 -5.65 -7.63 11.70
C ALA A 29 -5.03 -8.88 12.37
N SER A 30 -5.10 -10.05 11.71
CA SER A 30 -4.55 -11.31 12.24
C SER A 30 -3.11 -11.59 11.82
N HIS A 31 -2.65 -11.04 10.70
CA HIS A 31 -1.34 -11.35 10.13
C HIS A 31 -0.34 -10.19 10.17
N CYS A 32 -0.80 -8.95 10.39
CA CYS A 32 0.06 -7.79 10.48
C CYS A 32 0.06 -7.24 11.90
N ASN A 33 1.27 -6.93 12.42
CA ASN A 33 1.39 -6.22 13.68
C ASN A 33 1.14 -4.73 13.46
N PHE A 34 -0.10 -4.31 13.76
CA PHE A 34 -0.52 -2.93 13.81
C PHE A 34 -0.71 -2.43 15.25
N ASN A 35 0.02 -2.96 16.23
CA ASN A 35 -0.03 -2.44 17.60
C ASN A 35 1.06 -1.41 17.88
N GLU A 36 2.05 -1.30 16.99
CA GLU A 36 3.18 -0.38 17.13
C GLU A 36 3.60 0.17 15.75
N PRO A 37 4.12 1.42 15.71
CA PRO A 37 4.72 1.97 14.51
C PRO A 37 5.96 1.17 14.09
N GLU A 38 6.33 1.28 12.82
CA GLU A 38 7.61 0.78 12.36
C GLU A 38 8.76 1.66 12.90
N PHE A 39 9.91 1.06 13.17
CA PHE A 39 11.12 1.77 13.60
C PHE A 39 12.21 1.63 12.53
N MET A 40 12.95 2.72 12.30
CA MET A 40 14.14 2.74 11.46
C MET A 40 15.35 3.14 12.29
N GLN A 41 16.41 2.36 12.20
CA GLN A 41 17.70 2.68 12.81
C GLN A 41 18.49 3.60 11.89
N MET A 42 18.96 4.72 12.45
CA MET A 42 19.76 5.71 11.76
C MET A 42 21.26 5.36 11.85
N PRO A 43 22.11 5.89 10.96
CA PRO A 43 23.55 5.62 10.97
C PRO A 43 24.27 6.02 12.28
N ASP A 44 23.71 6.95 13.04
CA ASP A 44 24.22 7.39 14.34
C ASP A 44 23.77 6.49 15.51
N GLY A 45 23.00 5.43 15.22
CA GLY A 45 22.46 4.50 16.19
C GLY A 45 21.13 4.93 16.81
N SER A 46 20.60 6.12 16.48
CA SER A 46 19.27 6.55 16.92
C SER A 46 18.16 5.78 16.22
N GLU A 47 16.99 5.70 16.85
CA GLU A 47 15.80 5.09 16.27
C GLU A 47 14.73 6.16 16.00
N ILE A 48 14.17 6.14 14.80
CA ILE A 48 13.03 6.97 14.44
C ILE A 48 11.79 6.10 14.25
N ARG A 49 10.65 6.59 14.74
CA ARG A 49 9.34 5.99 14.46
C ARG A 49 8.85 6.49 13.11
N ILE A 50 8.35 5.56 12.30
CA ILE A 50 7.76 5.85 11.00
C ILE A 50 6.24 5.96 11.20
N PHE A 51 5.73 7.14 10.87
CA PHE A 51 4.30 7.45 10.87
C PHE A 51 3.83 7.85 9.46
N PRO A 52 2.56 7.58 9.10
CA PRO A 52 1.61 6.74 9.85
C PRO A 52 2.03 5.26 9.85
N TRP A 53 1.38 4.45 10.68
CA TRP A 53 1.71 3.02 10.78
C TRP A 53 1.42 2.38 9.44
N ARG A 54 2.41 1.66 8.89
CA ARG A 54 2.30 1.12 7.54
C ARG A 54 2.82 -0.30 7.40
N MET A 55 2.30 -0.96 6.37
CA MET A 55 2.77 -2.23 5.84
C MET A 55 2.79 -2.12 4.31
N ILE A 56 3.90 -2.49 3.68
CA ILE A 56 4.01 -2.53 2.23
C ILE A 56 3.73 -3.96 1.76
N PHE A 57 2.90 -4.10 0.75
CA PHE A 57 2.64 -5.38 0.09
C PHE A 57 3.14 -5.32 -1.35
N LEU A 58 3.97 -6.28 -1.74
CA LEU A 58 4.58 -6.36 -3.05
C LEU A 58 3.96 -7.49 -3.87
N ASP A 59 3.95 -7.33 -5.20
CA ASP A 59 3.79 -8.47 -6.09
C ASP A 59 4.85 -9.55 -5.73
N PRO A 60 4.50 -10.86 -5.69
CA PRO A 60 5.39 -11.92 -5.29
C PRO A 60 6.66 -12.00 -6.13
N LYS A 61 6.60 -11.64 -7.43
CA LYS A 61 7.78 -11.56 -8.29
C LYS A 61 8.69 -10.41 -7.84
N LEU A 62 8.11 -9.26 -7.46
CA LEU A 62 8.86 -8.10 -6.97
C LEU A 62 9.51 -8.39 -5.61
N GLU A 63 8.79 -9.01 -4.67
CA GLU A 63 9.33 -9.45 -3.37
C GLU A 63 10.55 -10.38 -3.56
N GLN A 64 10.51 -11.27 -4.56
CA GLN A 64 11.60 -12.21 -4.86
C GLN A 64 12.79 -11.56 -5.58
N SER A 65 12.60 -10.40 -6.21
CA SER A 65 13.58 -9.78 -7.12
C SER A 65 14.75 -9.07 -6.42
N GLN A 66 14.69 -8.88 -5.10
CA GLN A 66 15.62 -8.03 -4.32
C GLN A 66 15.67 -6.55 -4.76
N LEU A 67 14.79 -6.12 -5.68
CA LEU A 67 14.68 -4.72 -6.12
C LEU A 67 13.97 -3.83 -5.09
N PHE A 68 13.37 -4.44 -4.05
CA PHE A 68 12.70 -3.75 -2.97
C PHE A 68 13.43 -4.01 -1.64
N PRO A 69 14.50 -3.24 -1.36
CA PRO A 69 15.26 -3.40 -0.13
C PRO A 69 14.51 -2.90 1.10
N SER A 70 14.90 -3.43 2.27
CA SER A 70 14.24 -3.17 3.56
C SER A 70 14.24 -1.71 4.00
N TYR A 71 15.11 -0.85 3.46
CA TYR A 71 15.11 0.58 3.79
C TYR A 71 13.87 1.33 3.26
N HIS A 72 13.10 0.75 2.35
CA HIS A 72 11.79 1.28 1.97
C HIS A 72 10.73 1.09 3.07
N GLY A 73 11.02 0.25 4.05
CA GLY A 73 10.18 -0.07 5.19
C GLY A 73 9.70 -1.51 5.15
N ARG A 74 8.98 -1.92 6.19
CA ARG A 74 8.46 -3.27 6.38
C ARG A 74 7.56 -3.66 5.21
N HIS A 75 7.92 -4.75 4.53
CA HIS A 75 7.20 -5.26 3.39
C HIS A 75 6.99 -6.78 3.46
N SER A 76 6.04 -7.28 2.66
CA SER A 76 5.81 -8.70 2.42
C SER A 76 5.16 -8.90 1.05
N ALA A 77 5.17 -10.12 0.52
CA ALA A 77 4.36 -10.45 -0.64
C ALA A 77 2.86 -10.23 -0.34
N TRP A 78 2.10 -9.80 -1.34
CA TRP A 78 0.65 -9.68 -1.19
C TRP A 78 0.01 -11.04 -0.88
N PHE A 79 -1.11 -11.00 -0.17
CA PHE A 79 -1.89 -12.18 0.15
C PHE A 79 -3.00 -12.39 -0.89
N PRO A 80 -3.58 -13.60 -1.01
CA PRO A 80 -4.51 -13.92 -2.10
C PRO A 80 -5.69 -12.95 -2.23
N LEU A 81 -6.26 -12.47 -1.12
CA LEU A 81 -7.38 -11.53 -1.14
C LEU A 81 -6.98 -10.15 -1.68
N LEU A 82 -5.75 -9.70 -1.40
CA LEU A 82 -5.21 -8.46 -1.97
C LEU A 82 -4.93 -8.61 -3.46
N GLY A 83 -4.44 -9.78 -3.91
CA GLY A 83 -4.31 -10.09 -5.34
C GLY A 83 -5.65 -10.06 -6.08
N GLN A 84 -6.73 -10.58 -5.48
CA GLN A 84 -8.08 -10.47 -6.05
C GLN A 84 -8.54 -9.02 -6.19
N LEU A 85 -8.29 -8.19 -5.16
CA LEU A 85 -8.61 -6.77 -5.22
C LEU A 85 -7.79 -6.05 -6.31
N GLN A 86 -6.49 -6.35 -6.41
CA GLN A 86 -5.68 -5.75 -7.45
C GLN A 86 -6.15 -6.17 -8.85
N GLN A 87 -6.55 -7.41 -9.05
CA GLN A 87 -7.12 -7.84 -10.33
C GLN A 87 -8.39 -7.04 -10.67
N GLN A 88 -9.29 -6.83 -9.70
CA GLN A 88 -10.49 -5.99 -9.91
C GLN A 88 -10.14 -4.55 -10.31
N ILE A 89 -9.08 -3.97 -9.72
CA ILE A 89 -8.61 -2.63 -10.08
C ILE A 89 -8.04 -2.64 -11.51
N THR A 90 -7.27 -3.65 -11.87
CA THR A 90 -6.71 -3.82 -13.22
C THR A 90 -7.81 -3.97 -14.25
N ASP A 91 -8.82 -4.81 -13.99
CA ASP A 91 -9.95 -5.03 -14.90
C ASP A 91 -10.73 -3.74 -15.15
N LEU A 92 -10.82 -2.86 -14.15
CA LEU A 92 -11.52 -1.58 -14.25
C LEU A 92 -10.70 -0.50 -14.95
N THR A 93 -9.39 -0.44 -14.69
CA THR A 93 -8.53 0.69 -15.08
C THR A 93 -7.59 0.38 -16.24
N GLY A 94 -7.35 -0.89 -16.54
CA GLY A 94 -6.31 -1.36 -17.46
C GLY A 94 -4.88 -1.19 -16.92
N VAL A 95 -4.72 -0.84 -15.63
CA VAL A 95 -3.42 -0.56 -15.01
C VAL A 95 -3.09 -1.63 -13.97
N GLU A 96 -1.92 -2.22 -14.10
CA GLU A 96 -1.38 -3.16 -13.12
C GLU A 96 -0.58 -2.41 -12.04
N PHE A 97 -0.72 -2.86 -10.79
CA PHE A 97 -0.02 -2.30 -9.64
C PHE A 97 0.78 -3.40 -8.95
N SER A 98 2.09 -3.22 -8.82
CA SER A 98 2.97 -4.20 -8.18
C SER A 98 3.26 -3.88 -6.71
N VAL A 99 2.77 -2.76 -6.20
CA VAL A 99 2.99 -2.30 -4.82
C VAL A 99 1.68 -1.75 -4.26
N ALA A 100 1.35 -2.15 -3.03
CA ALA A 100 0.26 -1.59 -2.25
C ALA A 100 0.78 -1.14 -0.87
N VAL A 101 0.42 0.07 -0.46
CA VAL A 101 0.76 0.59 0.87
C VAL A 101 -0.50 0.53 1.74
N CYS A 102 -0.47 -0.31 2.77
CA CYS A 102 -1.50 -0.35 3.80
C CYS A 102 -1.14 0.67 4.89
N LEU A 103 -2.02 1.64 5.10
CA LEU A 103 -1.92 2.61 6.18
C LEU A 103 -2.92 2.25 7.27
N TYR A 104 -2.45 2.21 8.51
CA TYR A 104 -3.27 1.93 9.66
C TYR A 104 -3.36 3.16 10.56
N TYR A 105 -4.59 3.57 10.83
CA TYR A 105 -4.93 4.68 11.71
C TYR A 105 -5.64 4.07 12.93
N PRO A 106 -4.94 3.86 14.06
CA PRO A 106 -5.50 3.22 15.25
C PRO A 106 -6.66 4.01 15.83
N ASP A 107 -6.55 5.33 15.76
CA ASP A 107 -7.51 6.30 16.27
C ASP A 107 -7.52 7.55 15.36
N GLY A 108 -8.20 8.61 15.80
CA GLY A 108 -8.30 9.87 15.06
C GLY A 108 -7.12 10.82 15.26
N GLU A 109 -6.10 10.44 16.03
CA GLU A 109 -4.91 11.29 16.30
C GLU A 109 -3.84 11.09 15.22
N GLU A 110 -3.71 9.86 14.70
CA GLU A 110 -2.83 9.59 13.56
C GLU A 110 -3.42 10.13 12.26
N SER A 111 -2.62 10.85 11.48
CA SER A 111 -3.07 11.46 10.23
C SER A 111 -1.93 11.70 9.25
N LEU A 112 -2.29 11.87 7.97
CA LEU A 112 -1.41 12.45 6.97
C LEU A 112 -1.84 13.89 6.70
N SER A 113 -0.89 14.81 6.83
CA SER A 113 -1.08 16.21 6.41
C SER A 113 -1.24 16.30 4.89
N PHE A 114 -1.69 17.46 4.39
CA PHE A 114 -1.77 17.71 2.95
C PHE A 114 -0.44 17.41 2.25
N HIS A 115 -0.47 16.51 1.26
CA HIS A 115 0.72 16.06 0.54
C HIS A 115 0.37 15.66 -0.90
N SER A 116 1.42 15.39 -1.67
CA SER A 116 1.36 14.70 -2.96
C SER A 116 2.27 13.49 -2.90
N ASP A 117 1.84 12.38 -3.50
CA ASP A 117 2.68 11.21 -3.64
C ASP A 117 3.79 11.49 -4.65
N LEU A 118 5.02 11.56 -4.15
CA LEU A 118 6.21 11.63 -5.00
C LEU A 118 6.55 10.23 -5.53
N PRO A 119 7.18 10.11 -6.70
CA PRO A 119 7.72 8.84 -7.16
C PRO A 119 8.62 8.21 -6.09
N ALA A 120 8.21 7.06 -5.55
CA ALA A 120 8.84 6.48 -4.35
C ALA A 120 9.73 5.26 -4.63
N PHE A 121 9.49 4.55 -5.74
CA PHE A 121 10.10 3.24 -6.02
C PHE A 121 10.82 3.17 -7.37
N GLY A 122 11.18 4.34 -7.92
CA GLY A 122 11.83 4.43 -9.23
C GLY A 122 10.88 4.22 -10.41
N PRO A 123 11.43 4.20 -11.65
CA PRO A 123 10.63 4.01 -12.86
C PRO A 123 10.10 2.58 -12.97
N VAL A 124 8.78 2.45 -13.13
CA VAL A 124 8.07 1.17 -13.36
C VAL A 124 8.17 0.67 -14.82
N SER A 125 8.95 1.34 -15.67
CA SER A 125 9.06 1.07 -17.11
C SER A 125 9.68 -0.29 -17.49
N TYR A 126 10.13 -1.08 -16.51
CA TYR A 126 10.89 -2.32 -16.72
C TYR A 126 10.20 -3.60 -16.20
N THR A 127 8.95 -3.55 -15.75
CA THR A 127 8.20 -4.75 -15.31
C THR A 127 7.47 -5.46 -16.46
N GLN A 128 8.03 -5.46 -17.67
CA GLN A 128 7.67 -6.47 -18.68
C GLN A 128 8.59 -7.67 -18.50
N VAL A 129 8.10 -8.69 -17.81
CA VAL A 129 8.64 -10.06 -17.85
C VAL A 129 7.59 -10.98 -18.45
#